data_AF-A0A3P8V6J0-F1
#
_entry.id   AF-A0A3P8V6J0-F1
#
_cell.length_a   1.000
_cell.length_b   1.000
_cell.length_c   1.000
_cell.angle_alpha   90.00
_cell.angle_beta   90.00
_cell.angle_gamma   90.00
#
_symmetry.space_group_name_H-M   'P 1'
#
loop_
_entity.id
_entity.type
_entity.pdbx_description
1 polymer ?
#
loop_
_entity_poly.entity_id
_entity_poly.type
_entity_poly.pdbx_seq_one_letter_code
_entity_poly.pdbx_strand_id
1 'polypeptide(L)'
;VDLQVKRPLMPVQLGPEQVGLEMLCLCGQLDLLIRAQMQQSEILDQMLQCLEHLPKPMPQLEDYLDMMGLSTMFPRVEVFLIQGSPVEMLERPPMDYFCHIAKLNQLLVLSQQLEEDIRHLGSHKYIAHQLSVIYQVISSFRGIQVFCEIKKTIEANFKQMKQSLVQDEGSRHEPQLAAHYMNILEITQNIISAVLSLPEELTDDIHQAVTFAS
;
A
#
# COMPACT_ATOMS: atom_id res chain seq x y z
N VAL A 1 14.20 2.31 -9.95
CA VAL A 1 13.56 3.12 -8.88
C VAL A 1 13.83 2.45 -7.55
N ASP A 2 14.47 3.14 -6.59
CA ASP A 2 14.67 2.61 -5.23
C ASP A 2 13.38 2.79 -4.42
N LEU A 3 12.75 1.68 -4.02
CA LEU A 3 11.68 1.67 -3.03
C LEU A 3 12.26 2.17 -1.69
N GLN A 4 12.02 3.44 -1.35
CA GLN A 4 12.56 4.05 -0.14
C GLN A 4 11.77 3.64 1.11
N VAL A 5 12.01 2.42 1.61
CA VAL A 5 11.42 1.85 2.83
C VAL A 5 12.02 2.43 4.13
N LYS A 6 12.97 3.38 4.04
CA LYS A 6 13.83 3.80 5.18
C LYS A 6 13.68 5.26 5.65
N ARG A 7 12.79 6.07 5.08
CA ARG A 7 12.62 7.47 5.52
C ARG A 7 11.42 7.62 6.46
N PRO A 8 11.50 8.49 7.50
CA PRO A 8 10.39 8.75 8.41
C PRO A 8 9.17 9.27 7.64
N LEU A 9 7.98 8.83 8.05
CA LEU A 9 6.71 9.00 7.34
C LEU A 9 6.22 10.45 7.20
N MET A 10 6.82 11.43 7.90
CA MET A 10 6.53 12.85 7.63
C MET A 10 7.76 13.73 7.90
N PRO A 11 8.34 14.36 6.86
CA PRO A 11 9.31 15.42 7.05
C PRO A 11 8.62 16.71 7.53
N VAL A 12 9.28 17.47 8.41
CA VAL A 12 8.79 18.73 9.01
C VAL A 12 8.69 19.87 7.96
N GLN A 13 9.27 19.69 6.78
CA GLN A 13 9.17 20.59 5.63
C GLN A 13 8.96 19.74 4.38
N LEU A 14 7.85 19.97 3.66
CA LEU A 14 7.55 19.29 2.42
C LEU A 14 8.36 19.93 1.27
N GLY A 15 9.21 19.16 0.61
CA GLY A 15 9.78 19.54 -0.69
C GLY A 15 8.73 19.45 -1.81
N PRO A 16 8.98 20.01 -3.01
CA PRO A 16 8.04 19.97 -4.13
C PRO A 16 7.55 18.56 -4.51
N GLU A 17 8.44 17.56 -4.52
CA GLU A 17 8.10 16.15 -4.73
C GLU A 17 7.15 15.60 -3.64
N GLN A 18 7.33 16.05 -2.40
CA GLN A 18 6.52 15.61 -1.27
C GLN A 18 5.15 16.28 -1.26
N VAL A 19 5.06 17.54 -1.72
CA VAL A 19 3.78 18.21 -1.97
C VAL A 19 2.99 17.47 -3.04
N GLY A 20 3.66 17.00 -4.10
CA GLY A 20 3.05 16.10 -5.07
C GLY A 20 2.48 14.86 -4.38
N LEU A 21 3.32 14.02 -3.78
CA LEU A 21 2.87 12.79 -3.11
C LEU A 21 1.69 13.00 -2.14
N GLU A 22 1.72 14.07 -1.35
CA GLU A 22 0.62 14.41 -0.44
C GLU A 22 -0.65 14.81 -1.22
N MET A 23 -0.53 15.62 -2.26
CA MET A 23 -1.67 16.02 -3.10
C MET A 23 -2.33 14.81 -3.80
N LEU A 24 -1.57 13.81 -4.22
CA LEU A 24 -2.11 12.55 -4.74
C LEU A 24 -2.92 11.79 -3.69
N CYS A 25 -2.39 11.70 -2.47
CA CYS A 25 -3.08 11.06 -1.35
C CYS A 25 -4.39 11.79 -1.03
N LEU A 26 -4.34 13.12 -0.91
CA LEU A 26 -5.49 13.96 -0.62
C LEU A 26 -6.54 13.91 -1.74
N CYS A 27 -6.14 13.87 -3.03
CA CYS A 27 -7.07 13.65 -4.14
C CYS A 27 -7.79 12.30 -4.04
N GLY A 28 -7.07 11.23 -3.66
CA GLY A 28 -7.68 9.92 -3.43
C GLY A 28 -8.67 9.92 -2.27
N GLN A 29 -8.34 10.57 -1.16
CA GLN A 29 -9.24 10.72 -0.01
C GLN A 29 -10.47 11.55 -0.38
N LEU A 30 -10.27 12.67 -1.06
CA LEU A 30 -11.34 13.56 -1.51
C LEU A 30 -12.29 12.86 -2.48
N ASP A 31 -11.77 12.12 -3.46
CA ASP A 31 -12.58 11.32 -4.39
C ASP A 31 -13.45 10.29 -3.64
N LEU A 32 -12.92 9.60 -2.62
CA LEU A 32 -13.68 8.68 -1.78
C LEU A 32 -14.79 9.40 -1.00
N LEU A 33 -14.49 10.56 -0.40
CA LEU A 33 -15.47 11.35 0.36
C LEU A 33 -16.56 11.94 -0.54
N ILE A 34 -16.23 12.36 -1.76
CA ILE A 34 -17.20 12.81 -2.77
C ILE A 34 -18.14 11.65 -3.13
N ARG A 35 -17.59 10.45 -3.39
CA ARG A 35 -18.41 9.25 -3.68
C ARG A 35 -19.33 8.89 -2.52
N ALA A 36 -18.84 9.01 -1.29
CA ALA A 36 -19.60 8.72 -0.09
C ALA A 36 -20.53 9.87 0.36
N GLN A 37 -20.51 11.02 -0.35
CA GLN A 37 -21.23 12.25 0.00
C GLN A 37 -20.98 12.70 1.46
N MET A 38 -19.74 12.51 1.94
CA MET A 38 -19.30 12.89 3.29
C MET A 38 -18.68 14.30 3.30
N GLN A 39 -18.32 14.85 4.46
CA GLN A 39 -17.70 16.19 4.53
C GLN A 39 -16.34 16.23 3.80
N GLN A 40 -16.16 17.19 2.89
CA GLN A 40 -14.94 17.37 2.09
C GLN A 40 -14.04 18.53 2.54
N SER A 41 -14.56 19.45 3.38
CA SER A 41 -13.90 20.73 3.70
C SER A 41 -12.52 20.56 4.32
N GLU A 42 -12.36 19.59 5.22
CA GLU A 42 -11.08 19.32 5.89
C GLU A 42 -10.00 18.91 4.89
N ILE A 43 -10.33 18.07 3.90
CA ILE A 43 -9.38 17.64 2.88
C ILE A 43 -9.03 18.79 1.94
N LEU A 44 -10.00 19.63 1.56
CA LEU A 44 -9.73 20.83 0.76
C LEU A 44 -8.79 21.80 1.48
N ASP A 45 -9.00 22.02 2.78
CA ASP A 45 -8.12 22.88 3.57
C ASP A 45 -6.70 22.30 3.64
N GLN A 46 -6.56 20.97 3.80
CA GLN A 46 -5.26 20.30 3.76
C GLN A 46 -4.57 20.41 2.39
N MET A 47 -5.32 20.30 1.28
CA MET A 47 -4.78 20.49 -0.06
C MET A 47 -4.24 21.91 -0.25
N LEU A 48 -4.99 22.91 0.21
CA LEU A 48 -4.54 24.31 0.16
C LEU A 48 -3.29 24.54 1.02
N GLN A 49 -3.24 23.97 2.23
CA GLN A 49 -2.05 24.02 3.09
C GLN A 49 -0.84 23.34 2.44
N CYS A 50 -1.03 22.24 1.71
CA CYS A 50 0.05 21.59 0.97
C CYS A 50 0.69 22.51 -0.06
N LEU A 51 -0.12 23.32 -0.77
CA LEU A 51 0.39 24.27 -1.77
C LEU A 51 1.20 25.41 -1.15
N GLU A 52 0.99 25.75 0.13
CA GLU A 52 1.74 26.80 0.83
C GLU A 52 3.25 26.47 0.94
N HIS A 53 3.62 25.18 0.78
CA HIS A 53 5.00 24.73 0.76
C HIS A 53 5.71 24.94 -0.58
N LEU A 54 4.98 25.31 -1.64
CA LEU A 54 5.54 25.56 -2.97
C LEU A 54 6.18 26.96 -3.08
N PRO A 55 7.16 27.14 -3.98
CA PRO A 55 7.74 28.46 -4.24
C PRO A 55 6.68 29.45 -4.75
N LYS A 56 6.84 30.72 -4.38
CA LYS A 56 5.95 31.80 -4.83
C LYS A 56 6.25 32.19 -6.30
N PRO A 57 5.24 32.51 -7.12
CA PRO A 57 3.81 32.57 -6.78
C PRO A 57 3.19 31.18 -6.63
N MET A 58 2.38 31.00 -5.58
CA MET A 58 1.68 29.76 -5.31
C MET A 58 0.64 29.51 -6.41
N PRO A 59 0.62 28.32 -7.05
CA PRO A 59 -0.39 27.99 -8.05
C PRO A 59 -1.79 27.91 -7.42
N GLN A 60 -2.83 28.10 -8.22
CA GLN A 60 -4.19 27.72 -7.81
C GLN A 60 -4.27 26.20 -7.71
N LEU A 61 -5.22 25.69 -6.91
CA LEU A 61 -5.37 24.25 -6.72
C LEU A 61 -5.67 23.54 -8.04
N GLU A 62 -6.64 24.04 -8.79
CA GLU A 62 -7.03 23.50 -10.11
C GLU A 62 -5.82 23.46 -11.07
N ASP A 63 -5.11 24.58 -11.23
CA ASP A 63 -3.92 24.68 -12.08
C ASP A 63 -2.82 23.70 -11.66
N TYR A 64 -2.64 23.50 -10.34
CA TYR A 64 -1.66 22.55 -9.83
C TYR A 64 -2.05 21.12 -10.17
N LEU A 65 -3.32 20.74 -9.96
CA LEU A 65 -3.81 19.40 -10.28
C LEU A 65 -3.69 19.11 -11.78
N ASP A 66 -3.95 20.09 -12.65
CA ASP A 66 -3.78 19.95 -14.10
C ASP A 66 -2.31 19.79 -14.51
N MET A 67 -1.42 20.66 -14.02
CA MET A 67 0.00 20.61 -14.31
C MET A 67 0.63 19.27 -13.91
N MET A 68 0.10 18.71 -12.84
CA MET A 68 0.51 17.44 -12.25
C MET A 68 -0.18 16.21 -12.85
N GLY A 69 -1.16 16.39 -13.75
CA GLY A 69 -1.96 15.29 -14.31
C GLY A 69 -2.95 14.64 -13.33
N LEU A 70 -3.10 15.19 -12.12
CA LEU A 70 -4.02 14.68 -11.11
C LEU A 70 -5.49 14.90 -11.48
N SER A 71 -5.82 15.93 -12.25
CA SER A 71 -7.17 16.13 -12.76
C SER A 71 -7.62 14.96 -13.64
N THR A 72 -6.71 14.48 -14.50
CA THR A 72 -6.93 13.29 -15.35
C THR A 72 -7.04 12.01 -14.51
N MET A 73 -6.26 11.89 -13.44
CA MET A 73 -6.28 10.71 -12.55
C MET A 73 -7.51 10.69 -11.63
N PHE A 74 -7.98 11.86 -11.20
CA PHE A 74 -9.12 12.06 -10.29
C PHE A 74 -10.17 12.99 -10.93
N PRO A 75 -10.81 12.59 -12.05
CA PRO A 75 -11.73 13.45 -12.78
C PRO A 75 -12.95 13.85 -11.96
N ARG A 76 -13.34 13.04 -10.97
CA ARG A 76 -14.40 13.40 -10.02
C ARG A 76 -14.00 14.57 -9.12
N VAL A 77 -12.74 14.63 -8.69
CA VAL A 77 -12.21 15.73 -7.89
C VAL A 77 -12.17 17.00 -8.72
N GLU A 78 -11.67 16.93 -9.96
CA GLU A 78 -11.69 18.06 -10.90
C GLU A 78 -13.11 18.62 -11.09
N VAL A 79 -14.07 17.76 -11.45
CA VAL A 79 -15.46 18.18 -11.63
C VAL A 79 -16.05 18.74 -10.34
N PHE A 80 -15.74 18.15 -9.18
CA PHE A 80 -16.20 18.65 -7.88
C PHE A 80 -15.65 20.04 -7.57
N LEU A 81 -14.37 20.31 -7.84
CA LEU A 81 -13.78 21.63 -7.64
C LEU A 81 -14.45 22.69 -8.53
N ILE A 82 -14.75 22.34 -9.78
CA ILE A 82 -15.42 23.24 -10.74
C ILE A 82 -16.90 23.48 -10.37
N GLN A 83 -17.64 22.43 -10.02
CA GLN A 83 -19.09 22.51 -9.79
C GLN A 83 -19.48 22.83 -8.35
N GLY A 84 -18.56 22.67 -7.39
CA GLY A 84 -18.80 22.86 -5.97
C GLY A 84 -19.76 21.84 -5.34
N SER A 85 -20.09 20.76 -6.03
CA SER A 85 -21.01 19.72 -5.54
C SER A 85 -20.62 18.32 -6.00
N PRO A 86 -20.92 17.27 -5.21
CA PRO A 86 -20.61 15.89 -5.58
C PRO A 86 -21.32 15.45 -6.86
N VAL A 87 -20.57 14.83 -7.77
CA VAL A 87 -21.10 14.31 -9.03
C VAL A 87 -20.92 12.79 -9.10
N GLU A 88 -21.93 12.10 -9.61
CA GLU A 88 -21.85 10.68 -9.95
C GLU A 88 -21.19 10.51 -11.32
N MET A 89 -19.98 9.92 -11.33
CA MET A 89 -19.31 9.60 -12.59
C MET A 89 -19.98 8.41 -13.27
N LEU A 90 -20.33 8.58 -14.55
CA LEU A 90 -20.90 7.51 -15.39
C LEU A 90 -19.86 6.43 -15.73
N GLU A 91 -18.59 6.83 -15.85
CA GLU A 91 -17.47 5.95 -16.18
C GLU A 91 -16.56 5.74 -14.96
N ARG A 92 -15.99 4.53 -14.85
CA ARG A 92 -14.94 4.28 -13.86
C ARG A 92 -13.65 4.93 -14.35
N PRO A 93 -12.95 5.70 -13.50
CA PRO A 93 -11.64 6.23 -13.88
C PRO A 93 -10.67 5.07 -14.15
N PRO A 94 -9.68 5.25 -15.04
CA PRO A 94 -8.75 4.21 -15.50
C PRO A 94 -7.78 3.69 -14.41
N MET A 95 -8.03 4.02 -13.15
CA MET A 95 -7.16 3.84 -11.99
C MET A 95 -7.26 2.46 -11.33
N ASP A 96 -7.88 1.47 -11.99
CA ASP A 96 -8.09 0.12 -11.45
C ASP A 96 -6.76 -0.57 -11.05
N TYR A 97 -5.63 -0.14 -11.62
CA TYR A 97 -4.29 -0.66 -11.33
C TYR A 97 -3.73 -0.26 -9.95
N PHE A 98 -4.12 0.88 -9.37
CA PHE A 98 -3.64 1.29 -8.04
C PHE A 98 -4.08 0.34 -6.93
N CYS A 99 -5.29 -0.21 -7.05
CA CYS A 99 -5.75 -1.22 -6.11
C CYS A 99 -4.85 -2.46 -6.14
N HIS A 100 -4.32 -2.82 -7.31
CA HIS A 100 -3.38 -3.92 -7.46
C HIS A 100 -2.01 -3.58 -6.86
N ILE A 101 -1.48 -2.38 -7.10
CA ILE A 101 -0.23 -1.90 -6.50
C ILE A 101 -0.31 -1.86 -4.97
N ALA A 102 -1.39 -1.29 -4.43
CA ALA A 102 -1.59 -1.19 -2.99
C ALA A 102 -1.56 -2.57 -2.32
N LYS A 103 -2.21 -3.57 -2.94
CA LYS A 103 -2.17 -4.96 -2.46
C LYS A 103 -0.78 -5.59 -2.58
N LEU A 104 -0.04 -5.31 -3.66
CA LEU A 104 1.33 -5.80 -3.83
C LEU A 104 2.29 -5.18 -2.81
N ASN A 105 2.18 -3.88 -2.55
CA ASN A 105 2.94 -3.19 -1.52
C ASN A 105 2.59 -3.70 -0.12
N GLN A 106 1.31 -3.90 0.16
CA GLN A 106 0.86 -4.52 1.42
C GLN A 106 1.47 -5.91 1.59
N LEU A 107 1.46 -6.71 0.53
CA LEU A 107 2.05 -8.05 0.53
C LEU A 107 3.56 -8.01 0.78
N LEU A 108 4.28 -7.10 0.12
CA LEU A 108 5.72 -6.90 0.28
C LEU A 108 6.09 -6.53 1.73
N VAL A 109 5.43 -5.51 2.28
CA VAL A 109 5.70 -5.00 3.64
C VAL A 109 5.42 -6.07 4.69
N LEU A 110 4.28 -6.77 4.58
CA LEU A 110 3.94 -7.85 5.51
C LEU A 110 4.93 -9.01 5.43
N SER A 111 5.40 -9.37 4.22
CA SER A 111 6.42 -10.41 4.04
C SER A 111 7.76 -10.01 4.64
N GLN A 112 8.21 -8.77 4.43
CA GLN A 112 9.44 -8.25 5.04
C GLN A 112 9.34 -8.23 6.58
N GLN A 113 8.22 -7.77 7.13
CA GLN A 113 7.99 -7.72 8.57
C GLN A 113 8.01 -9.14 9.17
N LEU A 114 7.32 -10.10 8.55
CA LEU A 114 7.32 -11.48 9.01
C LEU A 114 8.73 -12.09 9.00
N GLU A 115 9.50 -11.79 7.96
CA GLU A 115 10.88 -12.25 7.81
C GLU A 115 11.81 -11.69 8.90
N GLU A 116 11.68 -10.40 9.21
CA GLU A 116 12.41 -9.73 10.28
C GLU A 116 12.02 -10.29 11.65
N ASP A 117 10.72 -10.52 11.86
CA ASP A 117 10.19 -11.00 13.13
C ASP A 117 10.65 -12.43 13.43
N ILE A 118 10.67 -13.31 12.42
CA ILE A 118 11.19 -14.69 12.57
C ILE A 118 12.69 -14.70 12.92
N ARG A 119 13.47 -13.73 12.43
CA ARG A 119 14.92 -13.68 12.66
C ARG A 119 15.30 -13.08 14.00
N HIS A 120 14.55 -12.07 14.45
CA HIS A 120 15.01 -11.18 15.50
C HIS A 120 14.13 -11.18 16.76
N LEU A 121 12.90 -11.70 16.72
CA LEU A 121 12.08 -11.75 17.92
C LEU A 121 12.47 -12.90 18.84
N GLY A 122 12.52 -12.59 20.15
CA GLY A 122 12.64 -13.59 21.21
C GLY A 122 11.38 -14.46 21.39
N SER A 123 10.25 -14.06 20.81
CA SER A 123 8.97 -14.78 20.86
C SER A 123 8.26 -14.78 19.51
N HIS A 124 7.81 -15.96 19.09
CA HIS A 124 7.14 -16.19 17.81
C HIS A 124 5.62 -16.41 17.92
N LYS A 125 4.99 -16.01 19.03
CA LYS A 125 3.54 -16.21 19.26
C LYS A 125 2.63 -15.60 18.18
N TYR A 126 3.08 -14.55 17.49
CA TYR A 126 2.29 -13.82 16.49
C TYR A 126 2.55 -14.24 15.04
N ILE A 127 3.54 -15.11 14.79
CA ILE A 127 3.91 -15.56 13.45
C ILE A 127 2.70 -16.20 12.73
N ALA A 128 1.91 -17.01 13.44
CA ALA A 128 0.70 -17.61 12.86
C ALA A 128 -0.34 -16.56 12.45
N HIS A 129 -0.47 -15.48 13.21
CA HIS A 129 -1.38 -14.39 12.88
C HIS A 129 -0.89 -13.61 11.67
N GLN A 130 0.39 -13.20 11.67
CA GLN A 130 0.98 -12.47 10.55
C GLN A 130 0.91 -13.26 9.23
N LEU A 131 1.19 -14.57 9.28
CA LEU A 131 1.05 -15.45 8.12
C LEU A 131 -0.40 -15.54 7.63
N SER A 132 -1.39 -15.53 8.52
CA SER A 132 -2.81 -15.49 8.13
C SER A 132 -3.21 -14.19 7.43
N VAL A 133 -2.63 -13.06 7.85
CA VAL A 133 -2.85 -11.76 7.20
C VAL A 133 -2.24 -11.76 5.79
N ILE A 134 -1.02 -12.27 5.63
CA ILE A 134 -0.39 -12.48 4.31
C ILE A 134 -1.27 -13.37 3.43
N TYR A 135 -1.72 -14.52 3.94
CA TYR A 135 -2.60 -15.43 3.22
C TYR A 135 -3.88 -14.75 2.71
N GLN A 136 -4.48 -13.88 3.53
CA GLN A 136 -5.68 -13.15 3.14
C GLN A 136 -5.41 -12.14 2.02
N VAL A 137 -4.29 -11.42 2.08
CA VAL A 137 -3.87 -10.52 1.01
C VAL A 137 -3.62 -11.30 -0.29
N ILE A 138 -2.89 -12.42 -0.23
CA ILE A 138 -2.65 -13.30 -1.39
C ILE A 138 -3.96 -13.84 -1.97
N SER A 139 -4.93 -14.19 -1.11
CA SER A 139 -6.24 -14.69 -1.53
C SER A 139 -7.10 -13.64 -2.22
N SER A 140 -6.80 -12.35 -2.05
CA SER A 140 -7.49 -11.26 -2.74
C SER A 140 -7.10 -11.14 -4.23
N PHE A 141 -5.99 -11.75 -4.64
CA PHE A 141 -5.55 -11.81 -6.03
C PHE A 141 -6.23 -12.98 -6.76
N ARG A 142 -6.66 -12.73 -8.00
CA ARG A 142 -7.31 -13.73 -8.87
C ARG A 142 -6.41 -14.08 -10.05
N GLY A 143 -6.34 -15.35 -10.41
CA GLY A 143 -5.68 -15.81 -11.64
C GLY A 143 -4.14 -15.87 -11.61
N ILE A 144 -3.49 -15.60 -10.48
CA ILE A 144 -2.02 -15.63 -10.36
C ILE A 144 -1.57 -17.00 -9.85
N GLN A 145 -0.93 -17.78 -10.72
CA GLN A 145 -0.53 -19.17 -10.44
C GLN A 145 0.45 -19.29 -9.26
N VAL A 146 1.49 -18.44 -9.21
CA VAL A 146 2.48 -18.43 -8.12
C VAL A 146 1.82 -18.23 -6.76
N PHE A 147 0.83 -17.34 -6.68
CA PHE A 147 0.06 -17.10 -5.46
C PHE A 147 -0.83 -18.29 -5.09
N CYS A 148 -1.36 -19.04 -6.06
CA CYS A 148 -2.08 -20.29 -5.80
C CYS A 148 -1.17 -21.36 -5.20
N GLU A 149 0.07 -21.47 -5.65
CA GLU A 149 1.05 -22.42 -5.10
C GLU A 149 1.44 -22.05 -3.67
N ILE A 150 1.72 -20.76 -3.43
CA ILE A 150 2.02 -20.27 -2.08
C ILE A 150 0.86 -20.52 -1.11
N LYS A 151 -0.41 -20.28 -1.52
CA LYS A 151 -1.59 -20.56 -0.70
C LYS A 151 -1.66 -22.02 -0.27
N LYS A 152 -1.46 -22.96 -1.20
CA LYS A 152 -1.47 -24.40 -0.90
C LYS A 152 -0.39 -24.77 0.11
N THR A 153 0.80 -24.19 -0.02
CA THR A 153 1.91 -24.41 0.92
C THR A 153 1.56 -23.89 2.31
N ILE A 154 0.96 -22.70 2.42
CA ILE A 154 0.51 -22.17 3.71
C ILE A 154 -0.56 -23.09 4.32
N GLU A 155 -1.60 -23.43 3.56
CA GLU A 155 -2.72 -24.27 4.01
C GLU A 155 -2.25 -25.64 4.53
N ALA A 156 -1.30 -26.27 3.84
CA ALA A 156 -0.76 -27.58 4.22
C ALA A 156 -0.04 -27.56 5.58
N ASN A 157 0.62 -26.45 5.92
CA ASN A 157 1.51 -26.36 7.09
C ASN A 157 0.89 -25.58 8.27
N PHE A 158 -0.13 -24.75 8.01
CA PHE A 158 -0.63 -23.75 8.97
C PHE A 158 -1.07 -24.34 10.31
N LYS A 159 -1.80 -25.47 10.29
CA LYS A 159 -2.34 -26.08 11.52
C LYS A 159 -1.23 -26.55 12.46
N GLN A 160 -0.25 -27.26 11.91
CA GLN A 160 0.85 -27.84 12.69
C GLN A 160 1.81 -26.75 13.17
N MET A 161 2.10 -25.75 12.32
CA MET A 161 2.87 -24.56 12.70
C MET A 161 2.18 -23.81 13.84
N LYS A 162 0.89 -23.49 13.72
CA LYS A 162 0.14 -22.79 14.77
C LYS A 162 0.19 -23.54 16.10
N GLN A 163 0.07 -24.86 16.08
CA GLN A 163 0.16 -25.69 17.29
C GLN A 163 1.53 -25.61 17.95
N SER A 164 2.62 -25.56 17.18
CA SER A 164 3.98 -25.40 17.73
C SER A 164 4.23 -24.05 18.42
N LEU A 165 3.38 -23.05 18.16
CA LEU A 165 3.50 -21.70 18.70
C LEU A 165 2.55 -21.43 19.89
N VAL A 166 1.79 -22.44 20.32
CA VAL A 166 0.98 -22.36 21.54
C VAL A 166 1.89 -22.58 22.74
N GLN A 167 1.89 -21.64 23.68
CA GLN A 167 2.65 -21.76 24.92
C GLN A 167 1.94 -22.74 25.86
N ASP A 168 2.65 -23.76 26.32
CA ASP A 168 2.11 -24.72 27.30
C ASP A 168 2.14 -24.07 28.69
N GLU A 169 1.06 -24.18 29.47
CA GLU A 169 0.86 -23.42 30.73
C GLU A 169 1.89 -23.70 31.85
N GLY A 170 2.87 -24.59 31.62
CA GLY A 170 4.00 -24.85 32.51
C GLY A 170 5.39 -24.51 31.95
N SER A 171 5.48 -23.99 30.71
CA SER A 171 6.75 -23.78 30.01
C SER A 171 7.37 -22.41 30.35
N ARG A 172 8.64 -22.41 30.79
CA ARG A 172 9.42 -21.18 31.07
C ARG A 172 9.99 -20.51 29.81
N HIS A 173 9.87 -21.16 28.64
CA HIS A 173 10.44 -20.69 27.39
C HIS A 173 9.36 -20.03 26.54
N GLU A 174 9.71 -18.91 25.92
CA GLU A 174 8.83 -18.23 24.97
C GLU A 174 8.61 -19.13 23.74
N PRO A 175 7.41 -19.12 23.12
CA PRO A 175 7.13 -19.94 21.95
C PRO A 175 8.05 -19.53 20.80
N GLN A 176 8.69 -20.53 20.21
CA GLN A 176 9.70 -20.37 19.18
C GLN A 176 9.29 -21.19 17.94
N LEU A 177 9.43 -20.60 16.76
CA LEU A 177 9.14 -21.29 15.52
C LEU A 177 10.14 -22.43 15.32
N ALA A 178 9.64 -23.65 15.10
CA ALA A 178 10.52 -24.79 14.90
C ALA A 178 11.32 -24.66 13.60
N ALA A 179 12.57 -25.14 13.59
CA ALA A 179 13.50 -24.98 12.47
C ALA A 179 12.97 -25.50 11.11
N HIS A 180 12.08 -26.49 11.10
CA HIS A 180 11.47 -27.02 9.88
C HIS A 180 10.38 -26.10 9.28
N TYR A 181 9.92 -25.08 10.02
CA TYR A 181 9.05 -24.02 9.50
C TYR A 181 9.82 -22.80 9.00
N MET A 182 11.16 -22.85 8.95
CA MET A 182 11.96 -21.82 8.29
C MET A 182 11.66 -21.74 6.79
N ASN A 183 11.01 -22.74 6.18
CA ASN A 183 10.44 -22.66 4.83
C ASN A 183 9.39 -21.54 4.69
N ILE A 184 8.87 -20.98 5.77
CA ILE A 184 8.05 -19.75 5.75
C ILE A 184 8.88 -18.55 5.28
N LEU A 185 10.18 -18.52 5.58
CA LEU A 185 11.10 -17.51 5.02
C LEU A 185 11.27 -17.71 3.51
N GLU A 186 11.23 -18.95 3.03
CA GLU A 186 11.24 -19.21 1.58
C GLU A 186 9.94 -18.69 0.94
N ILE A 187 8.79 -18.79 1.63
CA ILE A 187 7.54 -18.17 1.19
C ILE A 187 7.67 -16.65 1.12
N THR A 188 8.20 -15.99 2.15
CA THR A 188 8.39 -14.52 2.13
C THR A 188 9.35 -14.10 1.03
N GLN A 189 10.45 -14.83 0.84
CA GLN A 189 11.42 -14.58 -0.23
C GLN A 189 10.82 -14.77 -1.63
N ASN A 190 10.04 -15.84 -1.83
CA ASN A 190 9.35 -16.09 -3.10
C ASN A 190 8.32 -15.00 -3.40
N ILE A 191 7.60 -14.52 -2.39
CA ILE A 191 6.68 -13.37 -2.52
C ILE A 191 7.44 -12.11 -2.90
N ILE A 192 8.50 -11.78 -2.15
CA ILE A 192 9.34 -10.60 -2.41
C ILE A 192 9.90 -10.65 -3.83
N SER A 193 10.48 -11.78 -4.23
CA SER A 193 11.02 -11.99 -5.57
C SER A 193 9.93 -11.87 -6.65
N ALA A 194 8.75 -12.46 -6.45
CA ALA A 194 7.65 -12.37 -7.41
C ALA A 194 7.09 -10.95 -7.55
N VAL A 195 7.01 -10.19 -6.45
CA VAL A 195 6.56 -8.79 -6.47
C VAL A 195 7.61 -7.89 -7.11
N LEU A 196 8.90 -8.09 -6.83
CA LEU A 196 10.00 -7.30 -7.38
C LEU A 196 10.36 -7.66 -8.83
N SER A 197 9.96 -8.82 -9.33
CA SER A 197 10.19 -9.26 -10.72
C SER A 197 9.02 -8.93 -11.66
N LEU A 198 8.02 -8.17 -11.18
CA LEU A 198 6.96 -7.68 -12.06
C LEU A 198 7.56 -6.83 -13.19
N PRO A 199 7.10 -7.01 -14.45
CA PRO A 199 7.70 -6.37 -15.62
C PRO A 199 7.73 -4.84 -15.52
N GLU A 200 8.78 -4.23 -16.07
CA GLU A 200 8.90 -2.77 -16.12
C GLU A 200 7.74 -2.12 -16.88
N GLU A 201 7.13 -2.81 -17.84
CA GLU A 201 5.98 -2.29 -18.60
C GLU A 201 4.71 -2.16 -17.73
N LEU A 202 4.59 -2.96 -16.66
CA LEU A 202 3.54 -2.78 -15.64
C LEU A 202 3.88 -1.60 -14.71
N THR A 203 5.14 -1.19 -14.64
CA THR A 203 5.58 0.04 -13.98
C THR A 203 5.64 1.26 -14.89
N ASP A 204 5.52 1.11 -16.22
CA ASP A 204 5.52 2.22 -17.19
C ASP A 204 4.20 3.00 -17.18
N ASP A 205 3.06 2.32 -17.08
CA ASP A 205 1.76 2.98 -16.83
C ASP A 205 1.72 3.62 -15.43
N ILE A 206 2.45 3.02 -14.49
CA ILE A 206 2.72 3.60 -13.16
C ILE A 206 3.68 4.78 -13.28
N HIS A 207 4.55 4.81 -14.29
CA HIS A 207 5.54 5.85 -14.48
C HIS A 207 4.86 7.18 -14.76
N GLN A 208 3.74 7.25 -15.49
CA GLN A 208 2.94 8.49 -15.58
C GLN A 208 2.44 8.97 -14.21
N ALA A 209 1.99 8.05 -13.36
CA ALA A 209 1.56 8.34 -11.99
C ALA A 209 2.71 8.59 -10.99
N VAL A 210 3.93 8.15 -11.29
CA VAL A 210 5.13 8.31 -10.46
C VAL A 210 5.99 9.49 -10.93
N THR A 211 5.85 9.90 -12.20
CA THR A 211 6.38 11.18 -12.73
C THR A 211 5.71 12.35 -12.01
N PHE A 212 4.48 12.18 -11.54
CA PHE A 212 3.84 13.09 -10.61
C PHE A 212 4.57 13.26 -9.26
N ALA A 213 5.28 12.22 -8.81
CA ALA A 213 5.93 12.14 -7.50
C ALA A 213 7.46 12.34 -7.53
N SER A 214 8.05 12.57 -8.70
CA SER A 214 9.50 12.75 -8.93
C SER A 214 9.76 14.10 -9.60
#